data_AF-G7Z1A3-F1
#
_entry.id   AF-G7Z1A3-F1
#
_cell.length_a   1.000
_cell.length_b   1.000
_cell.length_c   1.000
_cell.angle_alpha   90.00
_cell.angle_beta   90.00
_cell.angle_gamma   90.00
#
_symmetry.space_group_name_H-M   'P 1'
#
loop_
_entity.id
_entity.type
_entity.pdbx_description
1 polymer ?
#
loop_
_entity_poly.entity_id
_entity_poly.type
_entity_poly.pdbx_seq_one_letter_code
_entity_poly.pdbx_strand_id
1 'polypeptide(L)'
;MPEYQNIFNSVQVRSPAYPGVPLPKGHLPRMGKPIFSYWLGKIGDAQIGPLYLGFTGTLSLIFGFVAIEIIGFNMLASVDWSPIAFVKNFFWLALEPPAPEYGLSIPPLSEGGWWLMAGFFLTASILLWWVRTYKRAEALGMSQHLSWAFASAIFFYLCLGFIRPIMMGSWAEAVPFGIFPHLDWTAAFPIRYGSLYYNPFHMLSIAFLYGSALLFAMHGATILAVSRFGGDREIDQIVDRGTAAERAALFWRW
;
A
#
# COMPACT_ATOMS: atom_id res chain seq x y z
N MET A 1 16.63 -33.31 18.12
CA MET A 1 15.22 -33.40 18.57
C MET A 1 14.42 -32.37 17.79
N PRO A 2 13.20 -32.69 17.32
CA PRO A 2 12.35 -31.70 16.68
C PRO A 2 11.86 -30.67 17.72
N GLU A 3 11.77 -29.40 17.32
CA GLU A 3 11.32 -28.30 18.16
C GLU A 3 10.17 -27.52 17.50
N TYR A 4 9.36 -26.82 18.30
CA TYR A 4 8.30 -25.95 17.79
C TYR A 4 8.89 -24.71 17.12
N GLN A 5 8.49 -24.45 15.87
CA GLN A 5 9.05 -23.38 15.03
C GLN A 5 8.34 -22.03 15.16
N ASN A 6 7.27 -21.96 15.95
CA ASN A 6 6.49 -20.73 16.17
C ASN A 6 5.93 -20.06 14.90
N ILE A 7 5.62 -20.86 13.87
CA ILE A 7 5.00 -20.37 12.62
C ILE A 7 3.47 -20.30 12.73
N PHE A 8 2.86 -21.31 13.38
CA PHE A 8 1.42 -21.39 13.54
C PHE A 8 1.05 -21.62 15.00
N ASN A 9 0.10 -20.83 15.50
CA ASN A 9 -0.40 -20.97 16.87
C ASN A 9 -1.09 -22.34 17.05
N SER A 10 -0.41 -23.24 17.75
CA SER A 10 -0.91 -24.59 18.06
C SER A 10 -2.19 -24.52 18.88
N VAL A 11 -2.19 -23.67 19.92
CA VAL A 11 -3.34 -23.42 20.80
C VAL A 11 -3.63 -21.92 20.80
N GLN A 12 -4.88 -21.55 20.53
CA GLN A 12 -5.33 -20.17 20.57
C GLN A 12 -6.13 -19.90 21.85
N VAL A 13 -5.99 -18.69 22.38
CA VAL A 13 -6.80 -18.20 23.51
C VAL A 13 -7.75 -17.10 23.05
N ARG A 14 -8.75 -16.79 23.88
CA ARG A 14 -9.70 -15.70 23.64
C ARG A 14 -9.91 -14.89 24.91
N SER A 15 -10.09 -13.60 24.73
CA SER A 15 -10.51 -12.63 25.74
C SER A 15 -11.65 -11.77 25.15
N PRO A 16 -12.36 -10.99 25.98
CA PRO A 16 -13.24 -9.95 25.47
C PRO A 16 -12.50 -9.01 24.51
N ALA A 17 -13.18 -8.57 23.46
CA ALA A 17 -12.57 -7.75 22.42
C ALA A 17 -12.03 -6.42 22.98
N TYR A 18 -10.83 -6.03 22.54
CA TYR A 18 -10.20 -4.79 22.96
C TYR A 18 -10.72 -3.61 22.13
N PRO A 19 -11.29 -2.55 22.74
CA PRO A 19 -11.81 -1.39 22.00
C PRO A 19 -10.71 -0.42 21.52
N GLY A 20 -9.44 -0.69 21.85
CA GLY A 20 -8.30 0.17 21.55
C GLY A 20 -8.02 1.20 22.66
N VAL A 21 -6.80 1.73 22.67
CA VAL A 21 -6.38 2.83 23.57
C VAL A 21 -7.36 4.01 23.41
N PRO A 22 -7.81 4.66 24.52
CA PRO A 22 -8.65 5.84 24.45
C PRO A 22 -8.02 6.96 23.63
N LEU A 23 -8.83 7.63 22.81
CA LEU A 23 -8.36 8.77 22.02
C LEU A 23 -8.65 10.09 22.74
N PRO A 24 -7.84 11.15 22.51
CA PRO A 24 -8.12 12.49 23.01
C PRO A 24 -9.49 13.05 22.58
N LYS A 25 -9.96 14.08 23.29
CA LYS A 25 -11.17 14.82 22.88
C LYS A 25 -11.03 15.38 21.46
N GLY A 26 -12.14 15.44 20.73
CA GLY A 26 -12.18 15.87 19.32
C GLY A 26 -12.07 14.74 18.30
N HIS A 27 -11.70 13.52 18.72
CA HIS A 27 -11.80 12.34 17.87
C HIS A 27 -13.17 11.68 17.98
N LEU A 28 -13.74 11.32 16.83
CA LEU A 28 -14.96 10.51 16.76
C LEU A 28 -14.78 9.14 17.42
N PRO A 29 -15.86 8.52 17.92
CA PRO A 29 -15.83 7.13 18.37
C PRO A 29 -15.36 6.17 17.28
N ARG A 30 -14.74 5.05 17.68
CA ARG A 30 -14.48 3.94 16.75
C ARG A 30 -15.81 3.26 16.39
N MET A 31 -15.87 2.66 15.21
CA MET A 31 -17.05 2.00 14.68
C MET A 31 -16.80 0.50 14.46
N GLY A 32 -17.89 -0.26 14.43
CA GLY A 32 -17.88 -1.71 14.20
C GLY A 32 -17.76 -2.50 15.49
N LYS A 33 -18.59 -3.55 15.63
CA LYS A 33 -18.45 -4.54 16.70
C LYS A 33 -17.36 -5.54 16.30
N PRO A 34 -16.31 -5.75 17.11
CA PRO A 34 -15.25 -6.68 16.76
C PRO A 34 -15.75 -8.11 16.59
N ILE A 35 -15.12 -8.84 15.68
CA ILE A 35 -15.34 -10.28 15.47
C ILE A 35 -14.00 -11.02 15.59
N PHE A 36 -14.05 -12.35 15.74
CA PHE A 36 -12.85 -13.19 15.81
C PHE A 36 -12.80 -14.21 14.68
N SER A 37 -11.70 -14.23 13.93
CA SER A 37 -11.43 -15.24 12.91
C SER A 37 -10.50 -16.32 13.46
N TYR A 38 -10.95 -17.58 13.49
CA TYR A 38 -10.13 -18.73 13.88
C TYR A 38 -8.87 -18.85 12.99
N TRP A 39 -9.04 -18.67 11.69
CA TRP A 39 -7.96 -18.83 10.72
C TRP A 39 -6.93 -17.71 10.78
N LEU A 40 -7.34 -16.46 11.00
CA LEU A 40 -6.37 -15.38 11.27
C LEU A 40 -5.62 -15.63 12.58
N GLY A 41 -6.32 -16.12 13.61
CA GLY A 41 -5.70 -16.52 14.87
C GLY A 41 -4.66 -17.63 14.77
N LYS A 42 -4.61 -18.39 13.66
CA LYS A 42 -3.56 -19.38 13.43
C LYS A 42 -2.22 -18.76 13.07
N ILE A 43 -2.21 -17.54 12.52
CA ILE A 43 -1.01 -16.84 12.04
C ILE A 43 -0.77 -15.50 12.74
N GLY A 44 -1.68 -15.03 13.59
CA GLY A 44 -1.57 -13.75 14.29
C GLY A 44 -2.71 -13.49 15.25
N ASP A 45 -3.13 -12.22 15.38
CA ASP A 45 -4.31 -11.83 16.16
C ASP A 45 -5.60 -12.27 15.45
N ALA A 46 -6.56 -12.78 16.22
CA ALA A 46 -7.85 -13.22 15.72
C ALA A 46 -8.87 -12.08 15.58
N GLN A 47 -8.70 -10.96 16.30
CA GLN A 47 -9.66 -9.87 16.36
C GLN A 47 -9.65 -9.05 15.05
N ILE A 48 -10.83 -8.83 14.47
CA ILE A 48 -11.05 -7.91 13.35
C ILE A 48 -11.90 -6.74 13.85
N GLY A 49 -11.40 -5.52 13.70
CA GLY A 49 -12.02 -4.29 14.22
C GLY A 49 -11.72 -4.03 15.71
N PRO A 50 -12.23 -2.93 16.29
CA PRO A 50 -13.03 -1.89 15.64
C PRO A 50 -12.13 -0.96 14.78
N LEU A 51 -12.74 -0.15 13.93
CA LEU A 51 -12.02 0.78 13.04
C LEU A 51 -12.36 2.22 13.37
N TYR A 52 -11.38 3.12 13.27
CA TYR A 52 -11.64 4.55 13.33
C TYR A 52 -12.03 5.06 11.93
N LEU A 53 -13.15 5.78 11.79
CA LEU A 53 -13.50 6.45 10.54
C LEU A 53 -14.00 7.86 10.83
N GLY A 54 -13.12 8.84 10.62
CA GLY A 54 -13.50 10.25 10.64
C GLY A 54 -13.48 10.86 9.24
N PHE A 55 -13.75 12.16 9.17
CA PHE A 55 -13.91 12.91 7.92
C PHE A 55 -12.87 12.57 6.85
N THR A 56 -11.58 12.61 7.20
CA THR A 56 -10.48 12.31 6.28
C THR A 56 -10.55 10.89 5.69
N GLY A 57 -10.86 9.89 6.53
CA GLY A 57 -10.98 8.50 6.08
C GLY A 57 -12.22 8.29 5.21
N THR A 58 -13.35 8.90 5.59
CA THR A 58 -14.58 8.84 4.79
C THR A 58 -14.38 9.45 3.40
N LEU A 59 -13.78 10.64 3.33
CA LEU A 59 -13.56 11.32 2.06
C LEU A 59 -12.54 10.57 1.18
N SER A 60 -11.49 9.99 1.79
CA SER A 60 -10.55 9.10 1.09
C SER A 60 -11.28 7.91 0.47
N LEU A 61 -12.13 7.22 1.23
CA LEU A 61 -12.91 6.09 0.71
C LEU A 61 -13.87 6.51 -0.41
N ILE A 62 -14.54 7.66 -0.28
CA ILE A 62 -15.44 8.17 -1.33
C ILE A 62 -14.67 8.45 -2.61
N PHE A 63 -13.55 9.17 -2.55
CA PHE A 63 -12.75 9.44 -3.74
C PHE A 63 -12.12 8.19 -4.33
N GLY A 64 -11.65 7.26 -3.50
CA GLY A 64 -11.13 5.98 -3.96
C GLY A 64 -12.19 5.15 -4.68
N PHE A 65 -13.40 5.10 -4.11
CA PHE A 65 -14.55 4.44 -4.73
C PHE A 65 -14.90 5.06 -6.08
N VAL A 66 -15.02 6.39 -6.16
CA VAL A 66 -15.30 7.09 -7.43
C VAL A 66 -14.22 6.80 -8.48
N ALA A 67 -12.94 6.81 -8.11
CA ALA A 67 -11.86 6.49 -9.05
C ALA A 67 -11.96 5.04 -9.57
N ILE A 68 -12.22 4.07 -8.70
CA ILE A 68 -12.39 2.66 -9.06
C ILE A 68 -13.59 2.48 -9.99
N GLU A 69 -14.73 3.11 -9.68
CA GLU A 69 -15.92 3.04 -10.51
C GLU A 69 -15.67 3.64 -11.89
N ILE A 70 -15.04 4.82 -12.00
CA ILE A 70 -14.70 5.41 -13.30
C ILE A 70 -13.86 4.45 -14.15
N ILE A 71 -12.85 3.80 -13.55
CA ILE A 71 -12.01 2.82 -14.26
C ILE A 71 -12.86 1.62 -14.69
N GLY A 72 -13.61 1.01 -13.77
CA GLY A 72 -14.42 -0.19 -14.03
C GLY A 72 -15.52 0.05 -15.07
N PHE A 73 -16.22 1.18 -15.01
CA PHE A 73 -17.24 1.56 -15.98
C PHE A 73 -16.66 1.76 -17.38
N ASN A 74 -15.49 2.39 -17.52
CA ASN A 74 -14.85 2.56 -18.82
C ASN A 74 -14.37 1.22 -19.40
N MET A 75 -13.84 0.33 -18.56
CA MET A 75 -13.48 -1.03 -18.97
C MET A 75 -14.71 -1.85 -19.40
N LEU A 76 -15.85 -1.72 -18.72
CA LEU A 76 -17.10 -2.39 -19.12
C LEU A 76 -17.69 -1.79 -20.40
N ALA A 77 -17.59 -0.47 -20.58
CA ALA A 77 -18.03 0.21 -21.79
C ALA A 77 -17.21 -0.20 -23.03
N SER A 78 -15.90 -0.45 -22.89
CA SER A 78 -15.03 -0.86 -24.01
C SER A 78 -15.33 -2.27 -24.56
N VAL A 79 -16.18 -3.04 -23.87
CA VAL A 79 -16.68 -4.35 -24.30
C VAL A 79 -18.20 -4.35 -24.47
N ASP A 80 -18.76 -3.21 -24.88
CA ASP A 80 -20.19 -3.01 -25.18
C ASP A 80 -21.12 -3.45 -24.05
N TRP A 81 -20.72 -3.18 -22.80
CA TRP A 81 -21.50 -3.52 -21.60
C TRP A 81 -21.75 -5.01 -21.40
N SER A 82 -21.03 -5.89 -22.10
CA SER A 82 -21.15 -7.34 -21.96
C SER A 82 -20.40 -7.83 -20.71
N PRO A 83 -21.09 -8.33 -19.67
CA PRO A 83 -20.41 -8.83 -18.47
C PRO A 83 -19.53 -10.04 -18.75
N ILE A 84 -19.91 -10.85 -19.74
CA ILE A 84 -19.14 -12.04 -20.16
C ILE A 84 -17.83 -11.59 -20.81
N ALA A 85 -17.87 -10.62 -21.72
CA ALA A 85 -16.68 -10.10 -22.37
C ALA A 85 -15.79 -9.34 -21.36
N PHE A 86 -16.39 -8.62 -20.41
CA PHE A 86 -15.67 -7.94 -19.34
C PHE A 86 -14.84 -8.92 -18.51
N VAL A 87 -15.45 -10.01 -18.02
CA VAL A 87 -14.73 -11.03 -17.23
C VAL A 87 -13.68 -11.74 -18.09
N LYS A 88 -14.02 -12.11 -19.33
CA LYS A 88 -13.10 -12.80 -20.25
C LYS A 88 -11.84 -11.98 -20.52
N ASN A 89 -12.01 -10.69 -20.77
CA ASN A 89 -10.94 -9.81 -21.21
C ASN A 89 -10.37 -8.93 -20.08
N PHE A 90 -10.83 -9.11 -18.83
CA PHE A 90 -10.57 -8.20 -17.71
C PHE A 90 -9.11 -7.74 -17.59
N PHE A 91 -8.14 -8.65 -17.76
CA PHE A 91 -6.72 -8.33 -17.66
C PHE A 91 -6.19 -7.43 -18.78
N TRP A 92 -6.83 -7.43 -19.94
CA TRP A 92 -6.47 -6.64 -21.12
C TRP A 92 -7.22 -5.30 -21.22
N LEU A 93 -8.27 -5.10 -20.42
CA LEU A 93 -9.04 -3.86 -20.44
C LEU A 93 -8.23 -2.70 -19.84
N ALA A 94 -8.48 -1.50 -20.34
CA ALA A 94 -7.76 -0.29 -19.96
C ALA A 94 -8.70 0.91 -19.88
N LEU A 95 -8.34 1.85 -19.01
CA LEU A 95 -8.66 3.26 -19.17
C LEU A 95 -7.36 3.99 -19.54
N GLU A 96 -7.28 4.44 -20.79
CA GLU A 96 -6.09 5.05 -21.39
C GLU A 96 -6.00 6.56 -21.08
N PRO A 97 -4.77 7.12 -20.97
CA PRO A 97 -4.58 8.56 -20.85
C PRO A 97 -5.01 9.31 -22.12
N PRO A 98 -5.19 10.64 -22.03
CA PRO A 98 -5.48 11.47 -23.20
C PRO A 98 -4.40 11.36 -24.29
N ALA A 99 -4.80 11.50 -25.55
CA ALA A 99 -3.87 11.51 -26.68
C ALA A 99 -2.89 12.71 -26.62
N PRO A 100 -1.68 12.62 -27.22
CA PRO A 100 -0.67 13.67 -27.14
C PRO A 100 -1.11 15.04 -27.68
N GLU A 101 -2.04 15.08 -28.63
CA GLU A 101 -2.58 16.31 -29.21
C GLU A 101 -3.28 17.23 -28.18
N TYR A 102 -3.76 16.64 -27.08
CA TYR A 102 -4.37 17.38 -25.99
C TYR A 102 -3.34 18.02 -25.04
N GLY A 103 -2.06 17.64 -25.12
CA GLY A 103 -1.01 18.14 -24.23
C GLY A 103 -1.40 18.00 -22.74
N LEU A 104 -1.43 19.13 -22.02
CA LEU A 104 -1.89 19.21 -20.62
C LEU A 104 -3.31 19.77 -20.46
N SER A 105 -4.05 19.97 -21.55
CA SER A 105 -5.43 20.46 -21.48
C SER A 105 -6.39 19.41 -20.90
N ILE A 106 -7.60 19.84 -20.56
CA ILE A 106 -8.70 18.93 -20.18
C ILE A 106 -9.37 18.48 -21.49
N PRO A 107 -9.28 17.19 -21.87
CA PRO A 107 -9.86 16.68 -23.10
C PRO A 107 -11.36 16.34 -22.92
N PRO A 108 -12.08 16.04 -24.01
CA PRO A 108 -13.41 15.44 -23.95
C PRO A 108 -13.44 14.16 -23.11
N LEU A 109 -14.60 13.86 -22.51
CA LEU A 109 -14.77 12.65 -21.69
C LEU A 109 -14.45 11.36 -22.47
N SER A 110 -14.86 11.27 -23.73
CA SER A 110 -14.63 10.13 -24.62
C SER A 110 -13.16 9.94 -25.03
N GLU A 111 -12.29 10.92 -24.77
CA GLU A 111 -10.92 10.98 -25.30
C GLU A 111 -9.89 11.21 -24.18
N GLY A 112 -10.11 10.56 -23.04
CA GLY A 112 -9.19 10.59 -21.89
C GLY A 112 -9.66 11.49 -20.74
N GLY A 113 -10.79 12.19 -20.85
CA GLY A 113 -11.33 12.98 -19.75
C GLY A 113 -11.66 12.14 -18.51
N TRP A 114 -12.14 10.91 -18.73
CA TRP A 114 -12.34 9.93 -17.64
C TRP A 114 -11.03 9.55 -16.94
N TRP A 115 -9.92 9.44 -17.67
CA TRP A 115 -8.61 9.15 -17.10
C TRP A 115 -8.14 10.27 -16.17
N LEU A 116 -8.30 11.54 -16.58
CA LEU A 116 -7.97 12.68 -15.71
C LEU A 116 -8.82 12.72 -14.44
N MET A 117 -10.13 12.44 -14.56
CA MET A 117 -11.00 12.37 -13.39
C MET A 117 -10.61 11.23 -12.44
N ALA A 118 -10.35 10.03 -12.98
CA ALA A 118 -9.88 8.90 -12.20
C ALA A 118 -8.54 9.22 -11.50
N GLY A 119 -7.58 9.81 -12.22
CA GLY A 119 -6.29 10.24 -11.68
C GLY A 119 -6.43 11.27 -10.56
N PHE A 120 -7.31 12.27 -10.72
CA PHE A 120 -7.61 13.27 -9.68
C PHE A 120 -8.20 12.62 -8.42
N PHE A 121 -9.29 11.85 -8.57
CA PHE A 121 -9.95 11.22 -7.43
C PHE A 121 -9.05 10.21 -6.73
N LEU A 122 -8.27 9.43 -7.47
CA LEU A 122 -7.30 8.50 -6.90
C LEU A 122 -6.20 9.24 -6.12
N THR A 123 -5.63 10.30 -6.70
CA THR A 123 -4.60 11.11 -6.03
C THR A 123 -5.14 11.73 -4.74
N ALA A 124 -6.33 12.34 -4.80
CA ALA A 124 -6.98 12.93 -3.62
C ALA A 124 -7.27 11.87 -2.54
N SER A 125 -7.73 10.68 -2.94
CA SER A 125 -7.94 9.54 -2.05
C SER A 125 -6.66 9.14 -1.30
N ILE A 126 -5.55 8.99 -2.03
CA ILE A 126 -4.25 8.61 -1.48
C ILE A 126 -3.72 9.67 -0.51
N LEU A 127 -3.78 10.95 -0.89
CA LEU A 127 -3.32 12.05 -0.04
C LEU A 127 -4.17 12.19 1.24
N LEU A 128 -5.48 11.99 1.15
CA LEU A 128 -6.34 11.93 2.34
C LEU A 128 -6.01 10.71 3.19
N TRP A 129 -5.69 9.56 2.59
CA TRP A 129 -5.25 8.40 3.34
C TRP A 129 -3.93 8.66 4.08
N TRP A 130 -3.01 9.42 3.48
CA TRP A 130 -1.80 9.89 4.15
C TRP A 130 -2.11 10.82 5.34
N VAL A 131 -3.02 11.78 5.18
CA VAL A 131 -3.46 12.62 6.31
C VAL A 131 -4.09 11.75 7.40
N ARG A 132 -4.81 10.69 7.03
CA ARG A 132 -5.36 9.72 7.97
C ARG A 132 -4.25 9.01 8.75
N THR A 133 -3.20 8.48 8.11
CA THR A 133 -2.09 7.84 8.84
C THR A 133 -1.45 8.80 9.82
N TYR A 134 -1.23 10.05 9.40
CA TYR A 134 -0.67 11.11 10.24
C TYR A 134 -1.52 11.36 11.50
N LYS A 135 -2.82 11.59 11.28
CA LYS A 135 -3.79 11.86 12.37
C LYS A 135 -4.00 10.68 13.30
N ARG A 136 -3.73 9.44 12.87
CA ARG A 136 -3.83 8.26 13.75
C ARG A 136 -2.62 8.13 14.66
N ALA A 137 -1.42 8.39 14.15
CA ALA A 137 -0.20 8.44 14.96
C ALA A 137 -0.27 9.58 16.00
N GLU A 138 -0.68 10.78 15.56
CA GLU A 138 -0.85 11.95 16.44
C GLU A 138 -1.82 11.69 17.60
N ALA A 139 -2.98 11.09 17.31
CA ALA A 139 -3.99 10.78 18.32
C ALA A 139 -3.54 9.76 19.38
N LEU A 140 -2.46 9.01 19.08
CA LEU A 140 -1.86 8.04 19.99
C LEU A 140 -0.54 8.54 20.60
N GLY A 141 -0.15 9.80 20.34
CA GLY A 141 1.12 10.36 20.80
C GLY A 141 2.35 9.69 20.17
N MET A 142 2.19 9.03 19.02
CA MET A 142 3.28 8.34 18.31
C MET A 142 3.98 9.27 17.32
N SER A 143 5.26 9.02 17.06
CA SER A 143 6.00 9.70 16.00
C SER A 143 5.49 9.33 14.59
N GLN A 144 5.81 10.17 13.61
CA GLN A 144 5.23 10.11 12.26
C GLN A 144 5.96 9.20 11.25
N HIS A 145 6.71 8.20 11.71
CA HIS A 145 7.54 7.34 10.86
C HIS A 145 6.76 6.70 9.69
N LEU A 146 5.56 6.18 9.95
CA LEU A 146 4.71 5.60 8.89
C LEU A 146 4.29 6.63 7.84
N SER A 147 3.93 7.84 8.28
CA SER A 147 3.53 8.93 7.38
C SER A 147 4.69 9.37 6.49
N TRP A 148 5.91 9.39 7.02
CA TRP A 148 7.11 9.70 6.22
C TRP A 148 7.43 8.60 5.20
N ALA A 149 7.38 7.33 5.61
CA ALA A 149 7.56 6.21 4.69
C ALA A 149 6.49 6.19 3.59
N PHE A 150 5.23 6.44 3.95
CA PHE A 150 4.13 6.49 2.98
C PHE A 150 4.28 7.69 2.02
N ALA A 151 4.74 8.85 2.50
CA ALA A 151 5.04 10.00 1.64
C ALA A 151 6.09 9.67 0.56
N SER A 152 7.10 8.85 0.87
CA SER A 152 8.08 8.39 -0.13
C SER A 152 7.43 7.54 -1.24
N ALA A 153 6.49 6.66 -0.90
CA ALA A 153 5.73 5.89 -1.90
C ALA A 153 4.81 6.80 -2.73
N ILE A 154 4.17 7.79 -2.11
CA ILE A 154 3.34 8.80 -2.79
C ILE A 154 4.19 9.62 -3.76
N PHE A 155 5.43 9.98 -3.39
CA PHE A 155 6.35 10.67 -4.27
C PHE A 155 6.60 9.88 -5.57
N PHE A 156 6.87 8.57 -5.46
CA PHE A 156 7.03 7.72 -6.65
C PHE A 156 5.76 7.67 -7.50
N TYR A 157 4.58 7.48 -6.89
CA TYR A 157 3.28 7.51 -7.57
C TYR A 157 3.07 8.83 -8.35
N LEU A 158 3.31 9.97 -7.69
CA LEU A 158 3.17 11.29 -8.30
C LEU A 158 4.19 11.52 -9.42
N CYS A 159 5.42 11.01 -9.29
CA CYS A 159 6.42 11.05 -10.35
C CYS A 159 5.92 10.37 -11.63
N LEU A 160 5.28 9.20 -11.52
CA LEU A 160 4.80 8.44 -12.68
C LEU A 160 3.60 9.09 -13.37
N GLY A 161 2.59 9.48 -12.59
CA GLY A 161 1.27 9.85 -13.11
C GLY A 161 0.98 11.36 -13.20
N PHE A 162 1.83 12.21 -12.61
CA PHE A 162 1.54 13.65 -12.50
C PHE A 162 2.75 14.54 -12.78
N ILE A 163 3.82 14.43 -11.98
CA ILE A 163 4.98 15.32 -12.05
C ILE A 163 5.72 15.15 -13.40
N ARG A 164 6.09 13.92 -13.77
CA ARG A 164 6.77 13.69 -15.06
C ARG A 164 5.88 14.05 -16.26
N PRO A 165 4.60 13.63 -16.35
CA PRO A 165 3.71 14.07 -17.43
C PRO A 165 3.63 15.59 -17.60
N ILE A 166 3.54 16.36 -16.50
CA ILE A 166 3.59 17.83 -16.52
C ILE A 166 4.93 18.33 -17.08
N MET A 167 6.06 17.80 -16.60
CA MET A 167 7.39 18.18 -17.09
C MET A 167 7.60 17.86 -18.56
N MET A 168 6.95 16.81 -19.07
CA MET A 168 6.99 16.41 -20.48
C MET A 168 5.95 17.14 -21.34
N GLY A 169 5.07 17.94 -20.73
CA GLY A 169 4.05 18.72 -21.43
C GLY A 169 2.89 17.90 -22.01
N SER A 170 2.66 16.67 -21.55
CA SER A 170 1.59 15.81 -22.08
C SER A 170 1.09 14.76 -21.08
N TRP A 171 -0.24 14.64 -20.94
CA TRP A 171 -0.86 13.57 -20.14
C TRP A 171 -0.66 12.19 -20.74
N ALA A 172 -0.42 12.08 -22.05
CA ALA A 172 -0.14 10.81 -22.75
C ALA A 172 1.11 10.09 -22.22
N GLU A 173 1.98 10.82 -21.51
CA GLU A 173 3.19 10.28 -20.89
C GLU A 173 2.93 9.53 -19.58
N ALA A 174 1.71 9.62 -19.04
CA ALA A 174 1.31 8.96 -17.80
C ALA A 174 0.95 7.48 -18.01
N VAL A 175 0.71 6.77 -16.90
CA VAL A 175 0.42 5.33 -16.90
C VAL A 175 -1.08 5.09 -17.15
N PRO A 176 -1.48 4.13 -18.01
CA PRO A 176 -2.88 3.73 -18.14
C PRO A 176 -3.36 2.91 -16.94
N PHE A 177 -4.66 2.96 -16.65
CA PHE A 177 -5.27 2.11 -15.63
C PHE A 177 -5.71 0.78 -16.25
N GLY A 178 -4.92 -0.28 -16.10
CA GLY A 178 -5.23 -1.63 -16.59
C GLY A 178 -4.15 -2.64 -16.18
N ILE A 179 -4.48 -3.93 -16.08
CA ILE A 179 -3.55 -4.94 -15.57
C ILE A 179 -2.43 -5.22 -16.56
N PHE A 180 -2.69 -5.73 -17.75
CA PHE A 180 -1.64 -5.84 -18.78
C PHE A 180 -1.25 -4.49 -19.40
N PRO A 181 -2.18 -3.54 -19.62
CA PRO A 181 -1.82 -2.21 -20.13
C PRO A 181 -0.73 -1.47 -19.33
N HIS A 182 -0.75 -1.49 -17.99
CA HIS A 182 0.33 -0.85 -17.21
C HIS A 182 1.66 -1.62 -17.27
N LEU A 183 1.64 -2.94 -17.51
CA LEU A 183 2.86 -3.73 -17.75
C LEU A 183 3.44 -3.38 -19.12
N ASP A 184 2.61 -3.24 -20.15
CA ASP A 184 3.03 -2.82 -21.48
C ASP A 184 3.64 -1.42 -21.43
N TRP A 185 3.04 -0.49 -20.69
CA TRP A 185 3.64 0.82 -20.41
C TRP A 185 5.01 0.70 -19.72
N THR A 186 5.10 -0.16 -18.69
CA THR A 186 6.34 -0.38 -17.94
C THR A 186 7.45 -0.99 -18.82
N ALA A 187 7.11 -1.79 -19.82
CA ALA A 187 8.07 -2.34 -20.78
C ALA A 187 8.43 -1.32 -21.89
N ALA A 188 7.45 -0.56 -22.37
CA ALA A 188 7.64 0.46 -23.40
C ALA A 188 8.50 1.63 -22.91
N PHE A 189 8.39 2.00 -21.63
CA PHE A 189 9.14 3.12 -21.05
C PHE A 189 10.67 2.93 -21.17
N PRO A 190 11.28 1.83 -20.71
CA PRO A 190 12.69 1.54 -20.95
C PRO A 190 13.09 1.51 -22.42
N ILE A 191 12.24 0.97 -23.30
CA ILE A 191 12.52 0.90 -24.74
C ILE A 191 12.67 2.31 -25.31
N ARG A 192 11.77 3.23 -24.93
CA ARG A 192 11.81 4.63 -25.35
C ARG A 192 13.03 5.39 -24.83
N TYR A 193 13.53 5.04 -23.65
CA TYR A 193 14.63 5.74 -22.97
C TYR A 193 15.98 5.02 -23.01
N GLY A 194 16.14 4.02 -23.89
CA GLY A 194 17.45 3.38 -24.10
C GLY A 194 17.89 2.45 -22.96
N SER A 195 16.96 1.62 -22.46
CA SER A 195 17.13 0.65 -21.37
C SER A 195 17.34 1.26 -19.98
N LEU A 196 16.38 1.01 -19.09
CA LEU A 196 16.47 1.42 -17.68
C LEU A 196 17.52 0.65 -16.88
N TYR A 197 18.09 -0.43 -17.40
CA TYR A 197 19.19 -1.12 -16.72
C TYR A 197 20.41 -0.23 -16.53
N TYR A 198 20.62 0.77 -17.39
CA TYR A 198 21.74 1.71 -17.29
C TYR A 198 21.42 2.97 -16.47
N ASN A 199 20.20 3.12 -15.97
CA ASN A 199 19.85 4.22 -15.08
C ASN A 199 20.34 3.92 -13.64
N PRO A 200 21.25 4.72 -13.06
CA PRO A 200 21.82 4.43 -11.74
C PRO A 200 20.77 4.46 -10.61
N PHE A 201 19.74 5.30 -10.71
CA PHE A 201 18.66 5.31 -9.71
C PHE A 201 17.75 4.08 -9.81
N HIS A 202 17.57 3.53 -11.01
CA HIS A 202 16.86 2.27 -11.18
C HIS A 202 17.66 1.10 -10.59
N MET A 203 18.99 1.06 -10.79
CA MET A 203 19.87 0.08 -10.13
C MET A 203 19.77 0.17 -8.60
N LEU A 204 19.83 1.38 -8.04
CA LEU A 204 19.67 1.60 -6.60
C LEU A 204 18.29 1.14 -6.10
N SER A 205 17.22 1.43 -6.85
CA SER A 205 15.87 0.98 -6.49
C SER A 205 15.77 -0.55 -6.44
N ILE A 206 16.38 -1.26 -7.40
CA ILE A 206 16.48 -2.73 -7.38
C ILE A 206 17.25 -3.21 -6.15
N ALA A 207 18.40 -2.59 -5.85
CA ALA A 207 19.19 -2.94 -4.69
C ALA A 207 18.40 -2.78 -3.38
N PHE A 208 17.59 -1.72 -3.23
CA PHE A 208 16.73 -1.51 -2.06
C PHE A 208 15.53 -2.44 -2.03
N LEU A 209 14.96 -2.82 -3.18
CA LEU A 209 13.89 -3.81 -3.24
C LEU A 209 14.39 -5.18 -2.79
N TYR A 210 15.54 -5.63 -3.31
CA TYR A 210 16.18 -6.88 -2.91
C TYR A 210 16.67 -6.82 -1.46
N GLY A 211 17.27 -5.70 -1.06
CA GLY A 211 17.71 -5.44 0.29
C GLY A 211 16.55 -5.50 1.30
N SER A 212 15.37 -5.04 0.93
CA SER A 212 14.17 -5.11 1.78
C SER A 212 13.71 -6.56 2.00
N ALA A 213 13.67 -7.38 0.95
CA ALA A 213 13.39 -8.81 1.07
C ALA A 213 14.44 -9.53 1.93
N LEU A 214 15.72 -9.23 1.72
CA LEU A 214 16.84 -9.77 2.49
C LEU A 214 16.73 -9.38 3.97
N LEU A 215 16.62 -8.09 4.28
CA LEU A 215 16.59 -7.61 5.66
C LEU A 215 15.36 -8.10 6.42
N PHE A 216 14.19 -8.17 5.78
CA PHE A 216 13.00 -8.70 6.46
C PHE A 216 13.13 -10.22 6.66
N ALA A 217 13.68 -10.98 5.70
CA ALA A 217 13.96 -12.40 5.91
C ALA A 217 14.94 -12.63 7.07
N MET A 218 16.04 -11.87 7.12
CA MET A 218 17.04 -11.90 8.19
C MET A 218 16.41 -11.56 9.55
N HIS A 219 15.70 -10.43 9.62
CA HIS A 219 15.10 -9.96 10.86
C HIS A 219 13.97 -10.88 11.34
N GLY A 220 13.02 -11.23 10.47
CA GLY A 220 11.90 -12.11 10.81
C GLY A 220 12.37 -13.49 11.29
N ALA A 221 13.34 -14.10 10.60
CA ALA A 221 13.92 -15.37 11.04
C ALA A 221 14.67 -15.22 12.38
N THR A 222 15.37 -14.11 12.59
CA THR A 222 16.06 -13.82 13.86
C THR A 222 15.07 -13.71 15.01
N ILE A 223 14.01 -12.91 14.86
CA ILE A 223 12.98 -12.72 15.89
C ILE A 223 12.30 -14.05 16.23
N LEU A 224 11.96 -14.88 15.24
CA LEU A 224 11.41 -16.21 15.49
C LEU A 224 12.42 -17.14 16.19
N ALA A 225 13.71 -17.09 15.84
CA ALA A 225 14.73 -17.89 16.50
C ALA A 225 14.88 -17.55 17.99
N VAL A 226 14.77 -16.25 18.34
CA VAL A 226 14.82 -15.75 19.72
C VAL A 226 13.45 -15.57 20.38
N SER A 227 12.34 -15.96 19.73
CA SER A 227 11.00 -15.87 20.32
C SER A 227 10.84 -16.77 21.55
N ARG A 228 11.64 -17.85 21.64
CA ARG A 228 11.78 -18.69 22.84
C ARG A 228 12.25 -17.92 24.09
N PHE A 229 12.82 -16.74 23.90
CA PHE A 229 13.25 -15.81 24.95
C PHE A 229 12.36 -14.56 25.01
N GLY A 230 11.21 -14.55 24.30
CA GLY A 230 10.32 -13.40 24.19
C GLY A 230 10.87 -12.25 23.33
N GLY A 231 11.70 -12.55 22.33
CA GLY A 231 12.33 -11.54 21.46
C GLY A 231 11.35 -10.74 20.59
N ASP A 232 10.14 -11.25 20.34
CA ASP A 232 9.05 -10.56 19.65
C ASP A 232 8.46 -9.39 20.45
N ARG A 233 8.74 -9.30 21.76
CA ARG A 233 8.36 -8.17 22.63
C ARG A 233 9.41 -7.06 22.53
N GLU A 234 9.58 -6.52 21.33
CA GLU A 234 10.71 -5.66 20.99
C GLU A 234 10.76 -4.35 21.78
N ILE A 235 9.62 -3.75 22.13
CA ILE A 235 9.57 -2.52 22.93
C ILE A 235 10.28 -2.73 24.27
N ASP A 236 9.98 -3.83 24.96
CA ASP A 236 10.56 -4.15 26.26
C ASP A 236 12.06 -4.44 26.10
N GLN A 237 12.45 -5.18 25.05
CA GLN A 237 13.86 -5.50 24.76
C GLN A 237 14.70 -4.26 24.39
N ILE A 238 14.09 -3.21 23.83
CA ILE A 238 14.76 -1.94 23.53
C ILE A 238 15.00 -1.14 24.82
N VAL A 239 14.00 -1.10 25.71
CA VAL A 239 14.08 -0.32 26.96
C VAL A 239 14.95 -1.02 28.00
N ASP A 240 14.80 -2.33 28.16
CA ASP A 240 15.54 -3.18 29.09
C ASP A 240 16.07 -4.41 28.36
N ARG A 241 17.35 -4.35 27.98
CA ARG A 241 17.98 -5.33 27.08
C ARG A 241 18.05 -6.71 27.73
N GLY A 242 17.30 -7.66 27.18
CA GLY A 242 17.32 -9.07 27.60
C GLY A 242 18.25 -9.95 26.76
N THR A 243 18.35 -11.23 27.17
CA THR A 243 19.17 -12.22 26.45
C THR A 243 18.68 -12.51 25.02
N ALA A 244 17.41 -12.23 24.71
CA ALA A 244 16.88 -12.33 23.36
C ALA A 244 17.63 -11.38 22.40
N ALA A 245 17.70 -10.10 22.77
CA ALA A 245 18.41 -9.07 22.01
C ALA A 245 19.93 -9.33 21.97
N GLU A 246 20.53 -9.76 23.08
CA GLU A 246 21.97 -10.09 23.13
C GLU A 246 22.32 -11.23 22.18
N ARG A 247 21.55 -12.33 22.18
CA ARG A 247 21.79 -13.48 21.29
C ARG A 247 21.53 -13.13 19.82
N ALA A 248 20.48 -12.35 19.55
CA ALA A 248 20.22 -11.85 18.21
C ALA A 248 21.40 -11.03 17.67
N ALA A 249 21.94 -10.11 18.48
CA ALA A 249 23.09 -9.30 18.10
C ALA A 249 24.37 -10.13 17.93
N LEU A 250 24.64 -11.08 18.83
CA LEU A 250 25.81 -11.95 18.75
C LEU A 250 25.78 -12.87 17.53
N PHE A 251 24.60 -13.39 17.16
CA PHE A 251 24.44 -14.22 15.96
C PHE A 251 24.91 -13.50 14.69
N TRP A 252 24.56 -12.22 14.52
CA TRP A 252 24.98 -11.44 13.35
C TRP A 252 26.41 -10.92 13.43
N ARG A 253 26.99 -10.85 14.63
CA ARG A 253 28.36 -10.36 14.85
C ARG A 253 29.41 -11.42 14.58
N TRP A 254 29.14 -12.67 14.93
CA TRP A 254 30.05 -13.81 14.76
C TRP A 254 30.12 -14.28 13.32
#